data_AF-A0A3L7TXN5-F1
#
_entry.id   AF-A0A3L7TXN5-F1
#
_cell.length_a   1.000
_cell.length_b   1.000
_cell.length_c   1.000
_cell.angle_alpha   90.00
_cell.angle_beta   90.00
_cell.angle_gamma   90.00
#
_symmetry.space_group_name_H-M   'P 1'
#
loop_
_entity.id
_entity.type
_entity.pdbx_description
1 polymer ?
#
loop_
_entity_poly.entity_id
_entity_poly.type
_entity_poly.pdbx_seq_one_letter_code
_entity_poly.pdbx_strand_id
1 'polypeptide(L)'
;MFKRYMILVVLFFVVVNNQASSIQITQPAISEMIKSLGDSSFELREKAEKDLGLVGEPALEQLRKARKSEDPEIRRRTESLIKKIETESDNKKLIDPKKITMKHSDIPVTEVIADLVKQSGYRIVLEDKSRALETKKISVEMKDASFWEALQTISVKANLVEVAGLQGARGNPIKVEFPKVNIFPGAVPKLVPAVPEKEVEEPKIQPKKGVN
;
A
#
# COMPACT_ATOMS: atom_id res chain seq x y z
N MET A 1 19.20 -58.39 -19.18
CA MET A 1 19.30 -56.91 -19.22
C MET A 1 18.12 -56.22 -18.50
N PHE A 2 17.65 -56.70 -17.35
CA PHE A 2 16.43 -56.16 -16.69
C PHE A 2 16.66 -55.48 -15.31
N LYS A 3 17.90 -55.48 -14.78
CA LYS A 3 18.19 -54.94 -13.43
C LYS A 3 18.59 -53.46 -13.39
N ARG A 4 18.87 -52.81 -14.53
CA ARG A 4 19.23 -51.38 -14.59
C ARG A 4 18.02 -50.43 -14.66
N TYR A 5 16.87 -50.91 -15.13
CA TYR A 5 15.65 -50.11 -15.22
C TYR A 5 14.82 -50.09 -13.92
N MET A 6 15.03 -51.04 -13.01
CA MET A 6 14.25 -51.12 -11.76
C MET A 6 14.67 -50.06 -10.72
N ILE A 7 15.88 -49.52 -10.81
CA ILE A 7 16.36 -48.45 -9.91
C ILE A 7 15.95 -47.05 -10.42
N LEU A 8 15.82 -46.87 -11.74
CA LEU A 8 15.37 -45.60 -12.33
C LEU A 8 13.84 -45.37 -12.22
N VAL A 9 13.04 -46.43 -12.10
CA VAL A 9 11.59 -46.30 -11.88
C VAL A 9 11.24 -45.98 -10.42
N VAL A 10 12.06 -46.42 -9.46
CA VAL A 10 11.86 -46.11 -8.03
C VAL A 10 12.31 -44.68 -7.67
N LEU A 11 13.29 -44.12 -8.37
CA LEU A 11 13.72 -42.73 -8.20
C LEU A 11 12.79 -41.69 -8.87
N PHE A 12 11.90 -42.11 -9.79
CA PHE A 12 10.90 -41.23 -10.39
C PHE A 12 9.60 -41.13 -9.57
N PHE A 13 9.40 -42.03 -8.60
CA PHE A 13 8.16 -42.10 -7.82
C PHE A 13 8.15 -41.28 -6.52
N VAL A 14 9.28 -40.70 -6.12
CA VAL A 14 9.39 -39.93 -4.85
C VAL A 14 9.25 -38.41 -5.05
N VAL A 15 9.25 -37.92 -6.28
CA VAL A 15 9.29 -36.46 -6.57
C VAL A 15 7.91 -35.79 -6.67
N VAL A 16 6.79 -36.52 -6.60
CA VAL A 16 5.45 -35.96 -6.90
C VAL A 16 4.53 -35.80 -5.67
N ASN A 17 4.98 -36.05 -4.45
CA ASN A 17 4.19 -35.71 -3.24
C ASN A 17 4.75 -34.48 -2.53
N ASN A 18 4.80 -33.36 -3.24
CA ASN A 18 4.65 -32.04 -2.62
C ASN A 18 3.24 -31.55 -2.95
N GLN A 19 2.25 -32.16 -2.27
CA GLN A 19 0.91 -31.57 -2.20
C GLN A 19 1.06 -30.31 -1.34
N ALA A 20 1.48 -29.22 -1.97
CA ALA A 20 1.12 -27.88 -1.51
C ALA A 20 -0.40 -27.84 -1.58
N SER A 21 -1.06 -28.27 -0.50
CA SER A 21 -2.48 -28.10 -0.30
C SER A 21 -2.77 -26.61 -0.52
N SER A 22 -3.33 -26.28 -1.67
CA SER A 22 -4.01 -25.01 -1.84
C SER A 22 -5.18 -25.08 -0.86
N ILE A 23 -4.98 -24.53 0.34
CA ILE A 23 -6.04 -24.42 1.32
C ILE A 23 -7.07 -23.52 0.66
N GLN A 24 -8.09 -24.13 0.04
CA GLN A 24 -9.28 -23.42 -0.33
C GLN A 24 -9.84 -22.91 0.99
N ILE A 25 -9.71 -21.60 1.22
CA ILE A 25 -10.24 -20.94 2.41
C ILE A 25 -11.75 -21.00 2.30
N THR A 26 -12.31 -22.09 2.80
CA THR A 26 -13.75 -22.33 2.84
C THR A 26 -14.30 -21.78 4.15
N GLN A 27 -15.59 -21.44 4.16
CA GLN A 27 -16.26 -21.03 5.40
C GLN A 27 -16.04 -22.01 6.58
N PRO A 28 -16.13 -23.35 6.42
CA PRO A 28 -15.81 -24.28 7.49
C PRO A 28 -14.37 -24.15 8.00
N ALA A 29 -13.38 -23.95 7.13
CA ALA A 29 -11.98 -23.77 7.54
C ALA A 29 -11.79 -22.52 8.43
N ILE A 30 -12.45 -21.40 8.10
CA ILE A 30 -12.41 -20.18 8.93
C ILE A 30 -13.03 -20.45 10.31
N SER A 31 -14.13 -21.21 10.37
CA SER A 31 -14.79 -21.54 11.64
C SER A 31 -13.93 -22.41 12.55
N GLU A 32 -13.14 -23.32 11.98
CA GLU A 32 -12.18 -24.15 12.72
C GLU A 32 -11.03 -23.30 13.27
N MET A 33 -10.47 -22.41 12.45
CA MET A 33 -9.44 -21.46 12.91
C MET A 33 -9.97 -20.58 14.05
N ILE A 34 -11.22 -20.11 13.97
CA ILE A 34 -11.85 -19.32 15.05
C ILE A 34 -11.95 -20.13 16.34
N LYS A 35 -12.32 -21.42 16.28
CA LYS A 35 -12.32 -22.29 17.47
C LYS A 35 -10.92 -22.44 18.05
N SER A 36 -9.91 -22.58 17.20
CA SER A 36 -8.51 -22.68 17.62
C SER A 36 -7.96 -21.41 18.27
N LEU A 37 -8.64 -20.25 18.17
CA LEU A 37 -8.27 -19.05 18.94
C LEU A 37 -8.46 -19.23 20.45
N GLY A 38 -9.34 -20.14 20.87
CA GLY A 38 -9.60 -20.51 22.27
C GLY A 38 -8.92 -21.82 22.71
N ASP A 39 -8.04 -22.39 21.88
CA ASP A 39 -7.36 -23.64 22.20
C ASP A 39 -6.48 -23.49 23.45
N SER A 40 -6.20 -24.58 24.19
CA SER A 40 -5.31 -24.54 25.36
C SER A 40 -3.83 -24.40 24.98
N SER A 41 -3.42 -24.90 23.81
CA SER A 41 -2.07 -24.72 23.27
C SER A 41 -1.87 -23.31 22.75
N PHE A 42 -0.83 -22.63 23.25
CA PHE A 42 -0.46 -21.31 22.78
C PHE A 42 -0.05 -21.32 21.30
N GLU A 43 0.64 -22.37 20.87
CA GLU A 43 1.10 -22.57 19.50
C GLU A 43 -0.07 -22.65 18.52
N LEU A 44 -1.13 -23.39 18.89
CA LEU A 44 -2.33 -23.51 18.08
C LEU A 44 -3.11 -22.18 18.01
N ARG A 45 -3.20 -21.44 19.12
CA ARG A 45 -3.82 -20.10 19.13
C ARG A 45 -3.10 -19.11 18.23
N GLU A 46 -1.77 -19.03 18.35
CA GLU A 46 -0.95 -18.13 17.53
C GLU A 46 -1.00 -18.50 16.05
N LYS A 47 -1.01 -19.80 15.74
CA LYS A 47 -1.17 -20.28 14.37
C LYS A 47 -2.53 -19.86 13.81
N ALA A 48 -3.61 -20.05 14.56
CA ALA A 48 -4.95 -19.66 14.14
C ALA A 48 -5.06 -18.14 13.89
N GLU A 49 -4.48 -17.32 14.76
CA GLU A 49 -4.46 -15.86 14.59
C GLU A 49 -3.70 -15.43 13.33
N LYS A 50 -2.54 -16.05 13.07
CA LYS A 50 -1.77 -15.81 11.84
C LYS A 50 -2.53 -16.24 10.60
N ASP A 51 -3.09 -17.45 10.61
CA ASP A 51 -3.82 -18.02 9.48
C ASP A 51 -5.04 -17.15 9.13
N LEU A 52 -5.84 -16.74 10.13
CA LEU A 52 -6.98 -15.85 9.92
C LEU A 52 -6.55 -14.45 9.45
N GLY A 53 -5.40 -13.95 9.90
CA GLY A 53 -4.81 -12.71 9.38
C GLY A 53 -4.42 -12.82 7.90
N LEU A 54 -3.87 -13.97 7.48
CA LEU A 54 -3.54 -14.23 6.07
C LEU A 54 -4.79 -14.38 5.20
N VAL A 55 -5.90 -14.87 5.75
CA VAL A 55 -7.19 -14.87 5.05
C VAL A 55 -7.62 -13.44 4.75
N GLY A 56 -7.53 -12.53 5.73
CA GLY A 56 -7.87 -11.12 5.55
C GLY A 56 -9.39 -10.86 5.50
N GLU A 57 -9.83 -9.98 4.58
CA GLU A 57 -11.23 -9.54 4.48
C GLU A 57 -12.30 -10.65 4.47
N PRO A 58 -12.12 -11.80 3.78
CA PRO A 58 -13.09 -12.90 3.78
C PRO A 58 -13.40 -13.48 5.16
N ALA A 59 -12.49 -13.35 6.14
CA ALA A 59 -12.72 -13.83 7.51
C ALA A 59 -13.58 -12.88 8.36
N LEU A 60 -13.72 -11.60 7.96
CA LEU A 60 -14.37 -10.57 8.78
C LEU A 60 -15.81 -10.91 9.15
N GLU A 61 -16.58 -11.52 8.25
CA GLU A 61 -17.97 -11.87 8.54
C GLU A 61 -18.07 -12.87 9.70
N GLN A 62 -17.23 -13.91 9.69
CA GLN A 62 -17.24 -14.92 10.74
C GLN A 62 -16.60 -14.42 12.03
N LEU A 63 -15.53 -13.63 11.93
CA LEU A 63 -14.92 -12.97 13.09
C LEU A 63 -15.94 -12.06 13.80
N ARG A 64 -16.73 -11.27 13.06
CA ARG A 64 -17.80 -10.43 13.64
C ARG A 64 -18.86 -11.26 14.38
N LYS A 65 -19.15 -12.48 13.93
CA LYS A 65 -20.03 -13.41 14.65
C LYS A 65 -19.34 -13.94 15.92
N ALA A 66 -18.06 -14.34 15.82
CA ALA A 66 -17.26 -14.87 16.91
C ALA A 66 -16.96 -13.84 18.03
N ARG A 67 -17.11 -12.54 17.76
CA ARG A 67 -17.07 -11.49 18.78
C ARG A 67 -18.09 -11.70 19.92
N LYS A 68 -19.17 -12.42 19.65
CA LYS A 68 -20.20 -12.77 20.64
C LYS A 68 -19.96 -14.14 21.29
N SER A 69 -18.77 -14.72 21.14
CA SER A 69 -18.42 -15.98 21.79
C SER A 69 -18.46 -15.85 23.31
N GLU A 70 -18.92 -16.90 23.97
CA GLU A 70 -18.89 -17.05 25.43
C GLU A 70 -17.45 -17.10 25.95
N ASP A 71 -16.53 -17.66 25.16
CA ASP A 71 -15.11 -17.73 25.50
C ASP A 71 -14.47 -16.32 25.46
N PRO A 72 -13.96 -15.81 26.61
CA PRO A 72 -13.30 -14.52 26.68
C PRO A 72 -12.05 -14.39 25.79
N GLU A 73 -11.28 -15.46 25.60
CA GLU A 73 -10.05 -15.43 24.81
C GLU A 73 -10.38 -15.34 23.32
N ILE A 74 -11.36 -16.12 22.85
CA ILE A 74 -11.87 -16.02 21.47
C ILE A 74 -12.36 -14.60 21.21
N ARG A 75 -13.17 -14.02 22.11
CA ARG A 75 -13.69 -12.65 21.96
C ARG A 75 -12.56 -11.62 21.87
N ARG A 76 -11.58 -11.69 22.76
CA ARG A 76 -10.45 -10.75 22.81
C ARG A 76 -9.59 -10.81 21.54
N ARG A 77 -9.21 -12.00 21.10
CA ARG A 77 -8.37 -12.19 19.90
C ARG A 77 -9.12 -11.83 18.63
N THR A 78 -10.39 -12.20 18.55
CA THR A 78 -11.27 -11.85 17.43
C THR A 78 -11.36 -10.34 17.27
N GLU A 79 -11.54 -9.57 18.35
CA GLU A 79 -11.61 -8.11 18.27
C GLU A 79 -10.29 -7.48 17.78
N SER A 80 -9.17 -7.96 18.32
CA SER A 80 -7.83 -7.54 17.88
C SER A 80 -7.63 -7.80 16.39
N LEU A 81 -8.04 -8.99 15.93
CA LEU A 81 -7.85 -9.41 14.56
C LEU A 81 -8.75 -8.66 13.59
N ILE A 82 -10.02 -8.40 13.93
CA ILE A 82 -10.92 -7.55 13.14
C ILE A 82 -10.28 -6.19 12.94
N LYS A 83 -9.82 -5.54 14.03
CA LYS A 83 -9.18 -4.22 13.96
C LYS A 83 -7.96 -4.24 13.05
N LYS A 84 -7.11 -5.26 13.16
CA LYS A 84 -5.92 -5.42 12.33
C LYS A 84 -6.27 -5.56 10.85
N ILE A 85 -7.18 -6.47 10.51
CA ILE A 85 -7.60 -6.73 9.13
C ILE A 85 -8.27 -5.50 8.52
N GLU A 86 -9.14 -4.82 9.28
CA GLU A 86 -9.79 -3.59 8.82
C GLU A 86 -8.76 -2.47 8.60
N THR A 87 -7.81 -2.29 9.51
CA THR A 87 -6.72 -1.30 9.36
C THR A 87 -5.87 -1.61 8.12
N GLU A 88 -5.49 -2.87 7.90
CA GLU A 88 -4.71 -3.29 6.73
C GLU A 88 -5.49 -3.12 5.42
N SER A 89 -6.78 -3.47 5.42
CA SER A 89 -7.69 -3.27 4.28
C SER A 89 -7.85 -1.79 3.93
N ASP A 90 -8.12 -0.95 4.93
CA ASP A 90 -8.31 0.48 4.74
C ASP A 90 -7.00 1.13 4.31
N ASN A 91 -5.88 0.79 4.93
CA ASN A 91 -4.56 1.25 4.50
C ASN A 91 -4.28 0.88 3.04
N LYS A 92 -4.58 -0.35 2.64
CA LYS A 92 -4.42 -0.79 1.25
C LYS A 92 -5.26 0.06 0.29
N LYS A 93 -6.53 0.32 0.62
CA LYS A 93 -7.40 1.19 -0.18
C LYS A 93 -6.92 2.64 -0.24
N LEU A 94 -6.32 3.14 0.84
CA LEU A 94 -5.80 4.51 0.92
C LEU A 94 -4.50 4.71 0.14
N ILE A 95 -3.64 3.69 0.09
CA ILE A 95 -2.35 3.76 -0.60
C ILE A 95 -2.39 3.18 -2.03
N ASP A 96 -3.45 2.45 -2.38
CA ASP A 96 -3.61 1.92 -3.73
C ASP A 96 -3.64 3.09 -4.74
N PRO A 97 -2.71 3.12 -5.71
CA PRO A 97 -2.64 4.22 -6.64
C PRO A 97 -3.90 4.22 -7.49
N LYS A 98 -4.45 5.43 -7.73
CA LYS A 98 -5.56 5.58 -8.68
C LYS A 98 -5.16 4.96 -10.02
N LYS A 99 -5.89 3.94 -10.43
CA LYS A 99 -5.65 3.21 -11.66
C LYS A 99 -6.18 3.99 -12.85
N ILE A 100 -5.39 4.02 -13.92
CA ILE A 100 -5.64 4.75 -15.16
C ILE A 100 -5.68 3.72 -16.28
N THR A 101 -6.72 3.81 -17.09
CA THR A 101 -6.88 2.98 -18.29
C THR A 101 -7.12 3.91 -19.46
N MET A 102 -6.27 3.85 -20.46
CA MET A 102 -6.37 4.68 -21.66
C MET A 102 -5.93 3.92 -22.89
N LYS A 103 -6.61 4.21 -24.00
CA LYS A 103 -6.33 3.65 -25.32
C LYS A 103 -6.42 4.77 -26.35
N HIS A 104 -5.26 5.35 -26.66
CA HIS A 104 -5.10 6.45 -27.59
C HIS A 104 -4.22 6.02 -28.74
N SER A 105 -4.61 6.33 -29.98
CA SER A 105 -3.84 6.04 -31.18
C SER A 105 -3.73 7.29 -32.05
N ASP A 106 -2.49 7.70 -32.32
CA ASP A 106 -2.19 8.85 -33.18
C ASP A 106 -2.84 10.16 -32.71
N ILE A 107 -2.79 10.41 -31.39
CA ILE A 107 -3.41 11.57 -30.73
C ILE A 107 -2.31 12.57 -30.29
N PRO A 108 -2.53 13.89 -30.40
CA PRO A 108 -1.59 14.89 -29.89
C PRO A 108 -1.22 14.66 -28.43
N VAL A 109 0.06 14.90 -28.09
CA VAL A 109 0.56 14.72 -26.71
C VAL A 109 -0.26 15.55 -25.70
N THR A 110 -0.68 16.75 -26.08
CA THR A 110 -1.49 17.65 -25.25
C THR A 110 -2.84 17.03 -24.87
N GLU A 111 -3.52 16.35 -25.80
CA GLU A 111 -4.79 15.67 -25.54
C GLU A 111 -4.61 14.43 -24.67
N VAL A 112 -3.54 13.65 -24.89
CA VAL A 112 -3.23 12.48 -24.05
C VAL A 112 -2.92 12.91 -22.61
N ILE A 113 -2.18 14.00 -22.42
CA ILE A 113 -1.92 14.59 -21.10
C ILE A 113 -3.19 15.18 -20.49
N ALA A 114 -4.07 15.81 -21.28
CA ALA A 114 -5.36 16.30 -20.79
C ALA A 114 -6.26 15.16 -20.27
N ASP A 115 -6.28 14.02 -20.97
CA ASP A 115 -7.00 12.83 -20.49
C ASP A 115 -6.34 12.25 -19.22
N LEU A 116 -5.00 12.20 -19.16
CA LEU A 116 -4.29 11.81 -17.93
C LEU A 116 -4.64 12.71 -16.74
N VAL A 117 -4.68 14.03 -16.94
CA VAL A 117 -5.09 15.02 -15.93
C VAL A 117 -6.53 14.80 -15.50
N LYS A 118 -7.45 14.56 -16.44
CA LYS A 118 -8.87 14.29 -16.16
C LYS A 118 -9.06 13.00 -15.36
N GLN A 119 -8.38 11.92 -15.75
CA GLN A 119 -8.48 10.63 -15.08
C GLN A 119 -7.80 10.65 -13.71
N SER A 120 -6.65 11.30 -13.57
CA SER A 120 -5.86 11.28 -12.33
C SER A 120 -6.28 12.35 -11.32
N GLY A 121 -6.72 13.53 -11.78
CA GLY A 121 -7.00 14.70 -10.95
C GLY A 121 -5.76 15.54 -10.61
N TYR A 122 -4.56 15.14 -11.03
CA TYR A 122 -3.34 15.94 -10.87
C TYR A 122 -3.28 17.07 -11.89
N ARG A 123 -2.62 18.17 -11.54
CA ARG A 123 -2.33 19.25 -12.51
C ARG A 123 -0.96 19.01 -13.12
N ILE A 124 -0.93 18.81 -14.42
CA ILE A 124 0.31 18.68 -15.19
C ILE A 124 0.42 19.92 -16.08
N VAL A 125 1.51 20.68 -15.93
CA VAL A 125 1.84 21.82 -16.79
C VAL A 125 2.92 21.38 -17.75
N LEU A 126 2.60 21.44 -19.05
CA LEU A 126 3.56 21.26 -20.13
C LEU A 126 4.10 22.64 -20.52
N GLU A 127 5.41 22.84 -20.43
CA GLU A 127 6.03 24.04 -20.98
C GLU A 127 6.59 23.71 -22.37
N ASP A 128 5.91 24.23 -23.40
CA ASP A 128 6.21 23.97 -24.80
C ASP A 128 6.44 25.29 -25.55
N LYS A 129 7.65 25.83 -25.43
CA LYS A 129 8.03 27.12 -26.03
C LYS A 129 7.95 27.10 -27.56
N SER A 130 8.07 25.94 -28.19
CA SER A 130 8.06 25.76 -29.64
C SER A 130 6.69 25.34 -30.20
N ARG A 131 5.69 25.10 -29.34
CA ARG A 131 4.38 24.50 -29.72
C ARG A 131 4.50 23.16 -30.46
N ALA A 132 5.62 22.47 -30.33
CA ALA A 132 5.89 21.23 -31.06
C ALA A 132 5.02 20.06 -30.55
N LEU A 133 4.51 20.13 -29.32
CA LEU A 133 3.67 19.09 -28.72
C LEU A 133 2.21 19.15 -29.18
N GLU A 134 1.77 20.26 -29.79
CA GLU A 134 0.42 20.38 -30.38
C GLU A 134 0.26 19.50 -31.62
N THR A 135 1.34 19.26 -32.36
CA THR A 135 1.31 18.47 -33.60
C THR A 135 1.96 17.09 -33.44
N LYS A 136 2.73 16.87 -32.36
CA LYS A 136 3.34 15.58 -32.08
C LYS A 136 2.29 14.58 -31.63
N LYS A 137 2.12 13.52 -32.40
CA LYS A 137 1.16 12.46 -32.10
C LYS A 137 1.85 11.27 -31.44
N ILE A 138 1.17 10.66 -30.48
CA ILE A 138 1.61 9.46 -29.79
C ILE A 138 0.47 8.44 -29.70
N SER A 139 0.84 7.16 -29.61
CA SER A 139 -0.10 6.07 -29.35
C SER A 139 0.24 5.44 -28.01
N VAL A 140 -0.74 5.30 -27.12
CA VAL A 140 -0.56 4.79 -25.76
C VAL A 140 -1.72 3.87 -25.42
N GLU A 141 -1.41 2.65 -25.01
CA GLU A 141 -2.40 1.67 -24.54
C GLU A 141 -1.92 1.14 -23.19
N MET A 142 -2.72 1.32 -22.15
CA MET A 142 -2.44 0.84 -20.81
C MET A 142 -3.73 0.47 -20.10
N LYS A 143 -3.66 -0.59 -19.30
CA LYS A 143 -4.75 -1.08 -18.47
C LYS A 143 -4.26 -1.16 -17.03
N ASP A 144 -5.01 -0.57 -16.11
CA ASP A 144 -4.72 -0.58 -14.67
C ASP A 144 -3.32 -0.04 -14.30
N ALA A 145 -2.82 0.93 -15.09
CA ALA A 145 -1.56 1.60 -14.80
C ALA A 145 -1.72 2.59 -13.65
N SER A 146 -0.69 2.74 -12.82
CA SER A 146 -0.61 3.86 -11.87
C SER A 146 -0.38 5.16 -12.62
N PHE A 147 -0.68 6.28 -11.95
CA PHE A 147 -0.39 7.62 -12.48
C PHE A 147 1.07 7.78 -12.95
N TRP A 148 2.03 7.32 -12.15
CA TRP A 148 3.46 7.46 -12.46
C TRP A 148 3.88 6.59 -13.65
N GLU A 149 3.37 5.36 -13.76
CA GLU A 149 3.62 4.52 -14.93
C GLU A 149 3.04 5.13 -16.20
N ALA A 150 1.82 5.68 -16.11
CA ALA A 150 1.16 6.35 -17.22
C ALA A 150 1.95 7.59 -17.66
N LEU A 151 2.33 8.46 -16.71
CA LEU A 151 3.13 9.66 -16.96
C LEU A 151 4.48 9.29 -17.56
N GLN A 152 5.20 8.34 -17.00
CA GLN A 152 6.49 7.89 -17.52
C GLN A 152 6.37 7.36 -18.95
N THR A 153 5.35 6.54 -19.23
CA THR A 153 5.11 6.00 -20.58
C THR A 153 4.87 7.12 -21.59
N ILE A 154 4.04 8.09 -21.24
CA ILE A 154 3.78 9.26 -22.10
C ILE A 154 5.05 10.07 -22.28
N SER A 155 5.79 10.33 -21.21
CA SER A 155 7.05 11.09 -21.25
C SER A 155 8.09 10.44 -22.15
N VAL A 156 8.27 9.12 -22.08
CA VAL A 156 9.21 8.40 -22.95
C VAL A 156 8.79 8.49 -24.42
N LYS A 157 7.51 8.28 -24.75
CA LYS A 157 7.03 8.34 -26.14
C LYS A 157 7.06 9.76 -26.72
N ALA A 158 6.75 10.75 -25.89
CA ALA A 158 6.72 12.14 -26.27
C ALA A 158 8.07 12.86 -26.11
N ASN A 159 9.11 12.18 -25.62
CA ASN A 159 10.43 12.74 -25.28
C ASN A 159 10.31 13.97 -24.34
N LEU A 160 9.47 13.84 -23.32
CA LEU A 160 9.27 14.85 -22.29
C LEU A 160 10.24 14.59 -21.14
N VAL A 161 10.72 15.67 -20.52
CA VAL A 161 11.68 15.60 -19.42
C VAL A 161 11.10 16.34 -18.22
N GLU A 162 11.13 15.70 -17.05
CA GLU A 162 10.71 16.34 -15.81
C GLU A 162 11.69 17.45 -15.44
N VAL A 163 11.19 18.68 -15.26
CA VAL A 163 12.02 19.78 -14.77
C VAL A 163 11.88 19.87 -13.26
N ALA A 164 12.71 19.07 -12.59
CA ALA A 164 12.96 19.15 -11.17
C ALA A 164 13.95 20.29 -10.86
N GLY A 165 13.56 21.54 -11.09
CA GLY A 165 14.34 22.73 -10.68
C GLY A 165 15.77 22.86 -11.25
N LEU A 166 16.20 21.98 -12.13
CA LEU A 166 17.54 21.96 -12.71
C LEU A 166 17.54 22.74 -14.02
N GLN A 167 18.14 23.93 -14.01
CA GLN A 167 18.51 24.64 -15.23
C GLN A 167 19.42 23.74 -16.08
N GLY A 168 19.03 23.45 -17.32
CA GLY A 168 19.88 22.77 -18.32
C GLY A 168 19.42 21.41 -18.84
N ALA A 169 18.21 20.93 -18.50
CA ALA A 169 17.68 19.69 -19.06
C ALA A 169 17.43 19.83 -20.59
N ARG A 170 17.99 18.93 -21.40
CA ARG A 170 17.69 18.84 -22.84
C ARG A 170 16.38 18.08 -23.04
N GLY A 171 15.28 18.80 -23.29
CA GLY A 171 13.94 18.24 -23.55
C GLY A 171 12.81 19.24 -23.30
N ASN A 172 11.55 18.83 -23.50
CA ASN A 172 10.40 19.66 -23.18
C ASN A 172 10.02 19.50 -21.69
N PRO A 173 10.06 20.58 -20.89
CA PRO A 173 9.80 20.52 -19.45
C PRO A 173 8.36 20.13 -19.10
N ILE A 174 8.21 19.13 -18.23
CA ILE A 174 6.98 18.85 -17.50
C ILE A 174 7.14 19.31 -16.04
N LYS A 175 6.13 20.02 -15.54
CA LYS A 175 5.96 20.31 -14.12
C LYS A 175 4.70 19.62 -13.60
N VAL A 176 4.85 18.75 -12.61
CA VAL A 176 3.72 18.12 -11.89
C VAL A 176 3.42 18.94 -10.64
N GLU A 177 2.23 19.50 -10.55
CA GLU A 177 1.76 20.19 -9.37
C GLU A 177 0.70 19.34 -8.65
N PHE A 178 0.89 19.14 -7.35
CA PHE A 178 -0.12 18.49 -6.52
C PHE A 178 -1.43 19.30 -6.57
N PRO A 179 -2.60 18.65 -6.63
CA PRO A 179 -3.86 19.36 -6.51
C PRO A 179 -3.84 20.17 -5.21
N LYS A 180 -4.16 21.46 -5.29
CA LYS A 180 -4.46 22.24 -4.08
C LYS A 180 -5.65 21.56 -3.43
N VAL A 181 -5.41 20.82 -2.36
CA VAL A 181 -6.48 20.32 -1.50
C VAL A 181 -7.26 21.57 -1.09
N ASN A 182 -8.55 21.66 -1.45
CA ASN A 182 -9.46 22.53 -0.71
C ASN A 182 -9.56 21.90 0.67
N ILE A 183 -8.54 22.13 1.49
CA ILE A 183 -8.66 22.02 2.93
C ILE A 183 -9.86 22.91 3.21
N PHE A 184 -10.87 22.37 3.88
CA PHE A 184 -11.97 23.14 4.45
C PHE A 184 -11.45 24.52 4.92
N PRO A 185 -12.26 25.58 4.96
CA PRO A 185 -11.90 26.78 5.73
C PRO A 185 -11.90 26.45 7.24
N GLY A 186 -11.19 25.39 7.64
CA GLY A 186 -10.74 25.14 8.98
C GLY A 186 -9.55 26.05 9.19
N ALA A 187 -9.71 26.92 10.18
CA ALA A 187 -8.71 27.86 10.64
C ALA A 187 -7.30 27.30 10.50
N VAL A 188 -6.42 28.06 9.86
CA VAL A 188 -4.97 27.92 10.01
C VAL A 188 -4.72 27.72 11.50
N PRO A 189 -4.15 26.59 11.96
CA PRO A 189 -3.75 26.47 13.35
C PRO A 189 -2.86 27.68 13.62
N LYS A 190 -3.30 28.57 14.51
CA LYS A 190 -2.47 29.70 14.93
C LYS A 190 -1.13 29.08 15.31
N LEU A 191 -0.06 29.50 14.64
CA LEU A 191 1.30 29.25 15.08
C LEU A 191 1.31 29.64 16.56
N VAL A 192 1.35 28.65 17.44
CA VAL A 192 1.53 28.91 18.87
C VAL A 192 2.89 29.62 18.93
N PRO A 193 2.95 30.87 19.40
CA PRO A 193 4.23 31.55 19.51
C PRO A 193 5.16 30.66 20.32
N ALA A 194 6.42 30.57 19.88
CA ALA A 194 7.43 29.77 20.55
C ALA A 194 7.36 30.07 22.06
N VAL A 195 7.16 29.02 22.86
CA VAL A 195 7.22 29.15 24.31
C VAL A 195 8.59 29.78 24.61
N PRO A 196 8.65 30.97 25.23
CA PRO A 196 9.93 31.57 25.56
C PRO A 196 10.70 30.57 26.42
N GLU A 197 11.99 30.37 26.10
CA GLU A 197 12.89 29.54 26.90
C GLU A 197 12.74 29.97 28.35
N LYS A 198 12.16 29.09 29.18
CA LYS A 198 12.27 29.27 30.62
C LYS A 198 13.74 29.13 30.94
N GLU A 199 14.31 30.24 31.39
CA GLU A 199 15.61 30.29 32.03
C GLU A 199 15.68 29.16 33.06
N VAL A 200 16.49 28.15 32.76
CA VAL A 200 16.70 27.02 33.66
C VAL A 200 17.49 27.58 34.83
N GLU A 201 16.80 27.95 35.92
CA GLU A 201 17.47 28.27 37.17
C GLU A 201 18.27 27.03 37.62
N GLU A 202 19.60 27.16 37.62
CA GLU A 202 20.49 26.15 38.15
C GLU A 202 20.11 25.83 39.62
N PRO A 203 20.01 24.54 39.98
CA PRO A 203 19.64 24.18 41.35
C PRO A 203 20.74 24.63 42.31
N LYS A 204 20.41 25.59 43.19
CA LYS A 204 21.28 25.99 44.31
C LYS A 204 21.53 24.81 45.23
N ILE A 205 22.73 24.25 45.15
CA ILE A 205 23.24 23.23 46.07
C ILE A 205 23.40 23.89 47.45
N GLN A 206 22.54 23.54 48.40
CA GLN A 206 22.71 23.96 49.79
C GLN A 206 23.82 23.11 50.44
N PRO A 207 24.76 23.72 51.18
CA PRO A 207 25.82 22.98 51.85
C PRO A 207 25.24 22.14 53.00
N LYS A 208 25.58 20.84 53.02
CA LYS A 208 25.22 19.93 54.11
C LYS A 208 25.74 20.50 55.44
N LYS A 209 24.82 20.77 56.38
CA LYS A 209 25.16 21.04 57.78
C LYS A 209 25.91 19.83 58.34
N GLY A 210 27.12 20.09 58.85
CA GLY A 210 27.91 19.13 59.60
C GLY A 210 27.13 18.65 60.83
N VAL A 211 27.18 17.34 61.04
CA VAL A 211 26.78 16.69 62.28
C VAL A 211 27.96 16.83 63.23
N ASN A 212 27.74 17.52 64.36
CA ASN A 212 28.60 17.39 65.54
C ASN A 212 28.22 16.11 66.28
#